data_AF-A0A933FC43-F1
#
_entry.id   AF-A0A933FC43-F1
#
_cell.length_a   1.000
_cell.length_b   1.000
_cell.length_c   1.000
_cell.angle_alpha   90.00
_cell.angle_beta   90.00
_cell.angle_gamma   90.00
#
_symmetry.space_group_name_H-M   'P 1'
#
loop_
_entity.id
_entity.type
_entity.pdbx_description
1 polymer ?
#
loop_
_entity_poly.entity_id
_entity_poly.type
_entity_poly.pdbx_seq_one_letter_code
_entity_poly.pdbx_strand_id
1 'polypeptide(L)'
;MSDAGEQAGATPGGAAPEAEEATSPAPVPAEAEPAAERRFLAEGVEWIARVAGESVYGTGAFGLAPLVAIRFSPATTPESMEREALLPRGRFEVLYDEELVELLRSAKRLPAS
;
A
#
# COMPACT_ATOMS: atom_id res chain seq x y z
N MET A 1 -54.10 -52.37 -32.45
CA MET A 1 -53.76 -50.95 -32.67
C MET A 1 -52.75 -50.60 -31.61
N SER A 2 -51.47 -50.64 -31.99
CA SER A 2 -50.34 -50.27 -31.16
C SER A 2 -49.61 -49.13 -31.86
N ASP A 3 -48.92 -48.33 -31.06
CA ASP A 3 -47.79 -47.45 -31.42
C ASP A 3 -48.07 -45.93 -31.56
N ALA A 4 -47.57 -45.21 -30.56
CA ALA A 4 -47.08 -43.81 -30.53
C ALA A 4 -46.84 -43.46 -29.05
N GLY A 5 -45.71 -42.93 -28.57
CA GLY A 5 -44.42 -42.52 -29.11
C GLY A 5 -43.44 -42.40 -27.92
N GLU A 6 -42.15 -42.63 -28.15
CA GLU A 6 -41.12 -41.58 -28.30
C GLU A 6 -40.62 -40.98 -26.97
N GLN A 7 -39.38 -41.35 -26.60
CA GLN A 7 -38.26 -40.49 -26.18
C GLN A 7 -37.09 -41.40 -25.75
N ALA A 8 -35.98 -41.49 -26.48
CA ALA A 8 -34.91 -40.48 -26.60
C ALA A 8 -34.42 -40.02 -25.21
N GLY A 9 -33.17 -40.17 -24.80
CA GLY A 9 -31.96 -40.63 -25.46
C GLY A 9 -30.88 -40.83 -24.40
N ALA A 10 -29.82 -41.51 -24.82
CA ALA A 10 -28.62 -41.74 -24.03
C ALA A 10 -28.07 -40.42 -23.46
N THR A 11 -27.66 -40.45 -22.18
CA THR A 11 -26.78 -39.45 -21.58
C THR A 11 -25.33 -39.79 -21.94
N PRO A 12 -24.62 -38.98 -22.75
CA PRO A 12 -23.17 -38.95 -22.67
C PRO A 12 -22.74 -37.96 -21.59
N GLY A 13 -21.62 -38.30 -20.94
CA GLY A 13 -21.05 -37.56 -19.82
C GLY A 13 -20.75 -36.10 -20.15
N GLY A 14 -20.90 -35.26 -19.13
CA GLY A 14 -20.39 -33.90 -19.09
C GLY A 14 -19.51 -33.78 -17.86
N ALA A 15 -18.24 -33.47 -18.10
CA ALA A 15 -17.16 -33.40 -17.13
C ALA A 15 -17.44 -32.43 -15.97
N ALA A 16 -16.85 -32.75 -14.82
CA ALA A 16 -16.69 -31.83 -13.70
C ALA A 16 -16.02 -30.53 -14.18
N PRO A 17 -16.43 -29.35 -13.67
CA PRO A 17 -15.64 -28.14 -13.90
C PRO A 17 -14.34 -28.27 -13.10
N GLU A 18 -13.23 -28.48 -13.80
CA GLU A 18 -11.91 -28.16 -13.28
C GLU A 18 -11.92 -26.68 -12.90
N ALA A 19 -11.77 -26.42 -11.60
CA ALA A 19 -11.53 -25.08 -11.10
C ALA A 19 -10.21 -24.62 -11.70
N GLU A 20 -10.28 -23.71 -12.68
CA GLU A 20 -9.14 -22.93 -13.10
C GLU A 20 -8.66 -22.15 -11.87
N GLU A 21 -7.60 -22.66 -11.26
CA GLU A 21 -6.83 -21.98 -10.24
C GLU A 21 -6.29 -20.71 -10.90
N ALA A 22 -7.02 -19.61 -10.71
CA ALA A 22 -6.58 -18.29 -11.06
C ALA A 22 -5.27 -18.04 -10.29
N THR A 23 -4.15 -18.35 -10.93
CA THR A 23 -2.83 -17.85 -10.56
C THR A 23 -3.00 -16.34 -10.53
N SER A 24 -3.20 -15.79 -9.34
CA SER A 24 -3.05 -14.36 -9.12
C SER A 24 -1.64 -14.03 -9.61
N PRO A 25 -1.48 -13.10 -10.56
CA PRO A 25 -0.15 -12.65 -10.91
C PRO A 25 0.54 -12.21 -9.62
N ALA A 26 1.77 -12.69 -9.41
CA ALA A 26 2.62 -12.16 -8.34
C ALA A 26 2.59 -10.63 -8.44
N PRO A 27 2.48 -9.89 -7.31
CA PRO A 27 2.44 -8.44 -7.37
C PRO A 27 3.69 -7.97 -8.11
N VAL A 28 3.49 -7.43 -9.32
CA VAL A 28 4.54 -6.72 -10.03
C VAL A 28 4.97 -5.61 -9.08
N PRO A 29 6.27 -5.46 -8.75
CA PRO A 29 6.71 -4.30 -8.00
C PRO A 29 6.28 -3.11 -8.83
N ALA A 30 5.28 -2.37 -8.36
CA ALA A 30 4.93 -1.11 -8.99
C ALA A 30 6.22 -0.30 -8.98
N GLU A 31 6.73 0.08 -10.15
CA GLU A 31 7.71 1.16 -10.24
C GLU A 31 7.02 2.35 -9.59
N ALA A 32 7.35 2.58 -8.32
CA ALA A 32 6.73 3.61 -7.53
C ALA A 32 6.96 4.93 -8.27
N GLU A 33 5.89 5.61 -8.66
CA GLU A 33 6.00 7.03 -8.97
C GLU A 33 6.82 7.67 -7.86
N PRO A 34 7.77 8.56 -8.17
CA PRO A 34 8.70 9.07 -7.17
C PRO A 34 7.87 9.63 -6.02
N ALA A 35 7.85 8.87 -4.93
CA ALA A 35 7.17 9.24 -3.71
C ALA A 35 7.60 10.66 -3.41
N ALA A 36 6.64 11.55 -3.15
CA ALA A 36 6.91 12.94 -2.86
C ALA A 36 8.12 13.02 -1.89
N GLU A 37 9.23 13.54 -2.38
CA GLU A 37 10.48 13.70 -1.65
C GLU A 37 10.61 15.16 -1.26
N ARG A 38 10.91 15.42 0.01
CA ARG A 38 11.16 16.77 0.49
C ARG A 38 12.41 16.82 1.35
N ARG A 39 13.18 17.89 1.16
CA ARG A 39 14.36 18.20 1.97
C ARG A 39 14.06 19.38 2.89
N PHE A 40 14.55 19.31 4.12
CA PHE A 40 14.37 20.35 5.12
C PHE A 40 15.51 20.30 6.16
N LEU A 41 15.75 21.42 6.85
CA LEU A 41 16.78 21.51 7.89
C LEU A 41 16.16 21.29 9.27
N ALA A 42 16.73 20.36 10.06
CA ALA A 42 16.34 20.14 11.44
C ALA A 42 17.59 19.90 12.29
N GLU A 43 17.74 20.66 13.38
CA GLU A 43 18.86 20.47 14.34
C GLU A 43 20.25 20.53 13.67
N GLY A 44 20.38 21.35 12.63
CA GLY A 44 21.63 21.50 11.86
C GLY A 44 21.93 20.36 10.88
N VAL A 45 21.02 19.40 10.73
CA VAL A 45 21.11 18.28 9.78
C VAL A 45 20.10 18.50 8.66
N GLU A 46 20.52 18.33 7.41
CA GLU A 46 19.59 18.25 6.28
C GLU A 46 18.94 16.86 6.27
N TRP A 47 17.62 16.82 6.31
CA TRP A 47 16.82 15.60 6.32
C TRP A 47 16.06 15.46 5.01
N ILE A 48 15.83 14.22 4.61
CA ILE A 48 14.97 13.82 3.49
C ILE A 48 13.75 13.12 4.08
N ALA A 49 12.55 13.62 3.77
CA ALA A 49 11.28 12.96 4.04
C ALA A 49 10.72 12.35 2.75
N ARG A 50 10.29 11.09 2.80
CA ARG A 50 9.72 10.35 1.66
C ARG A 50 8.49 9.57 2.08
N VAL A 51 7.48 9.51 1.21
CA VAL A 51 6.39 8.54 1.35
C VAL A 51 6.95 7.13 1.11
N ALA A 52 6.77 6.23 2.08
CA ALA A 52 7.34 4.88 2.05
C ALA A 52 6.28 3.77 1.98
N GLY A 53 5.00 4.13 2.07
CA GLY A 53 3.90 3.18 1.97
C GLY A 53 2.56 3.82 2.29
N GLU A 54 1.50 3.11 1.92
CA GLU A 54 0.12 3.47 2.25
C GLU A 54 -0.46 2.44 3.22
N SER A 55 -1.34 2.89 4.08
CA SER A 55 -2.06 2.05 5.02
C SER A 55 -3.46 2.61 5.25
N VAL A 56 -4.27 1.86 5.99
CA VAL A 56 -5.60 2.26 6.42
C VAL A 56 -5.73 1.97 7.90
N TYR A 57 -6.34 2.89 8.65
CA TYR A 57 -6.55 2.72 10.08
C TYR A 57 -8.01 2.90 10.47
N GLY A 58 -8.48 2.06 11.40
CA GLY A 58 -9.81 2.14 12.00
C GLY A 58 -10.73 0.96 11.67
N THR A 59 -11.87 0.89 12.35
CA THR A 59 -12.99 -0.04 12.08
C THR A 59 -14.35 0.60 12.40
N GLY A 60 -14.37 1.92 12.58
CA GLY A 60 -15.54 2.65 13.09
C GLY A 60 -16.65 2.86 12.07
N ALA A 61 -17.80 3.37 12.51
CA ALA A 61 -18.99 3.62 11.68
C ALA A 61 -18.75 4.52 10.45
N PHE A 62 -17.66 5.30 10.47
CA PHE A 62 -17.24 6.21 9.39
C PHE A 62 -16.19 5.60 8.45
N GLY A 63 -15.86 4.32 8.60
CA GLY A 63 -14.95 3.59 7.73
C GLY A 63 -13.46 3.71 8.10
N LEU A 64 -12.63 3.39 7.12
CA LEU A 64 -11.17 3.36 7.20
C LEU A 64 -10.57 4.73 6.84
N ALA A 65 -9.65 5.25 7.65
CA ALA A 65 -8.89 6.45 7.33
C ALA A 65 -7.64 6.07 6.52
N PRO A 66 -7.47 6.59 5.29
CA PRO A 66 -6.25 6.36 4.51
C PRO A 66 -5.07 7.12 5.12
N LEU A 67 -3.99 6.41 5.39
CA LEU A 67 -2.74 6.91 5.95
C LEU A 67 -1.58 6.66 4.99
N VAL A 68 -0.55 7.49 5.11
CA VAL A 68 0.75 7.32 4.46
C VAL A 68 1.85 7.25 5.51
N ALA A 69 2.82 6.38 5.29
CA ALA A 69 4.04 6.32 6.08
C ALA A 69 5.07 7.28 5.48
N ILE A 70 5.56 8.20 6.29
CA ILE A 70 6.65 9.12 5.95
C ILE A 70 7.91 8.64 6.64
N ARG A 71 8.93 8.29 5.86
CA ARG A 71 10.25 7.93 6.38
C ARG A 71 11.22 9.09 6.27
N PHE A 72 12.08 9.20 7.26
CA PHE A 72 13.10 10.23 7.36
C PHE A 72 14.49 9.61 7.35
N SER A 73 15.38 10.15 6.51
CA SER A 73 16.80 9.83 6.48
C SER A 73 17.63 11.11 6.45
N PRO A 74 18.83 11.15 7.08
CA PRO A 74 19.76 12.24 6.87
C PRO A 74 20.19 12.29 5.40
N ALA A 75 20.35 13.49 4.83
CA ALA A 75 20.76 13.65 3.44
C ALA A 75 22.17 13.09 3.15
N THR A 76 23.00 12.95 4.19
CA THR A 76 24.33 12.33 4.11
C THR A 76 24.29 10.81 4.00
N THR A 77 23.19 10.18 4.42
CA THR A 77 22.99 8.72 4.42
C THR A 77 21.54 8.41 4.01
N PRO A 78 21.14 8.78 2.77
CA PRO A 78 19.74 8.78 2.33
C PRO A 78 19.09 7.39 2.30
N GLU A 79 19.90 6.32 2.21
CA GLU A 79 19.51 4.92 2.29
C GLU A 79 19.17 4.45 3.71
N SER A 80 19.67 5.15 4.73
CA SER A 80 19.45 4.83 6.13
C SER A 80 18.15 5.47 6.62
N MET A 81 17.05 4.71 6.57
CA MET A 81 15.75 5.16 7.06
C MET A 81 15.72 5.09 8.59
N GLU A 82 15.86 6.23 9.26
CA GLU A 82 16.03 6.27 10.71
C GLU A 82 14.72 6.42 11.47
N ARG A 83 13.72 7.07 10.86
CA ARG A 83 12.45 7.38 11.53
C ARG A 83 11.27 7.25 10.60
N GLU A 84 10.10 6.98 11.18
CA GLU A 84 8.83 6.86 10.48
C GLU A 84 7.70 7.53 11.24
N ALA A 85 6.83 8.24 10.52
CA ALA A 85 5.58 8.79 11.05
C ALA A 85 4.41 8.46 10.12
N LEU A 86 3.20 8.40 10.67
CA LEU A 86 1.98 8.22 9.89
C LEU A 86 1.25 9.54 9.76
N LEU A 87 0.79 9.85 8.54
CA LEU A 87 -0.04 11.01 8.26
C LEU A 87 -1.30 10.61 7.50
N PRO A 88 -2.41 11.37 7.61
CA PRO A 88 -3.49 11.28 6.64
C PRO A 88 -2.97 11.50 5.21
N ARG A 89 -3.45 10.69 4.27
CA ARG A 89 -3.09 10.83 2.85
C ARG A 89 -3.39 12.25 2.34
N GLY A 90 -2.46 12.83 1.57
CA GLY A 90 -2.57 14.17 1.00
C GLY A 90 -2.15 15.32 1.93
N ARG A 91 -1.75 15.03 3.19
CA ARG A 91 -1.28 16.07 4.11
C ARG A 91 0.21 16.39 3.92
N PHE A 92 1.01 15.44 3.44
CA PHE A 92 2.47 15.58 3.36
C PHE A 92 2.92 16.69 2.40
N GLU A 93 2.20 16.83 1.28
CA GLU A 93 2.47 17.76 0.19
C GLU A 93 2.28 19.23 0.61
N VAL A 94 1.47 19.46 1.64
CA VAL A 94 1.08 20.79 2.12
C VAL A 94 1.69 21.14 3.48
N LEU A 95 2.61 20.32 4.01
CA LEU A 95 3.32 20.65 5.26
C LEU A 95 4.32 21.78 5.02
N TYR A 96 4.47 22.70 5.96
CA TYR A 96 5.61 23.60 5.99
C TYR A 96 6.84 22.90 6.60
N ASP A 97 8.03 23.47 6.41
CA ASP A 97 9.26 22.87 6.92
C ASP A 97 9.26 22.81 8.45
N GLU A 98 8.66 23.78 9.14
CA GLU A 98 8.48 23.74 10.59
C GLU A 98 7.58 22.56 11.02
N GLU A 99 6.54 22.25 10.24
CA GLU A 99 5.68 21.10 10.51
C GLU A 99 6.40 19.76 10.21
N LEU A 100 7.31 19.74 9.22
CA LEU A 100 8.18 18.58 8.99
C LEU A 100 9.16 18.36 10.14
N VAL A 101 9.69 19.43 10.74
CA VAL A 101 10.53 19.35 11.95
C VAL A 101 9.73 18.76 13.12
N GLU A 102 8.51 19.24 13.38
CA GLU A 102 7.66 18.70 14.44
C GLU A 102 7.28 17.24 14.17
N LEU A 103 6.98 16.89 12.92
CA LEU A 103 6.69 15.52 12.52
C LEU A 103 7.90 14.61 12.78
N LEU A 104 9.10 15.01 12.37
CA LEU A 104 10.36 14.30 12.61
C LEU A 104 10.62 14.08 14.11
N ARG A 105 10.31 15.08 14.95
CA ARG A 105 10.45 15.00 16.41
C ARG A 105 9.52 13.96 17.02
N SER A 106 8.28 13.88 16.52
CA SER A 106 7.28 12.90 16.96
C SER A 106 7.43 11.50 16.35
N ALA A 107 8.22 11.37 15.27
CA ALA A 107 8.37 10.15 14.52
C ALA A 107 9.00 9.01 15.34
N LYS A 108 8.51 7.79 15.12
CA LYS A 108 9.04 6.57 15.73
C LYS A 108 10.40 6.26 15.13
N ARG A 109 11.39 5.91 15.97
CA ARG A 109 12.67 5.36 15.49
C ARG A 109 12.49 3.98 14.88
N LEU A 110 13.12 3.78 13.74
CA LEU A 110 13.21 2.47 13.09
C LEU A 110 14.43 1.70 13.63
N PRO A 111 14.37 0.36 13.70
CA PRO A 111 15.56 -0.44 13.98
C PRO A 111 16.57 -0.28 12.85
N ALA A 112 17.86 -0.27 13.19
CA ALA A 112 18.92 -0.34 12.18
C ALA A 112 18.75 -1.63 11.37
N SER A 113 18.73 -1.49 10.04
CA SER A 113 18.67 -2.63 9.11
C SER A 113 20.06 -3.19 8.81
#